data_AF-A0A8K0GKM8-F1
#
_entry.id   AF-A0A8K0GKM8-F1
#
_cell.length_a   1.000
_cell.length_b   1.000
_cell.length_c   1.000
_cell.angle_alpha   90.00
_cell.angle_beta   90.00
_cell.angle_gamma   90.00
#
_symmetry.space_group_name_H-M   'P 1'
#
loop_
_entity.id
_entity.type
_entity.pdbx_description
1 polymer ?
#
loop_
_entity_poly.entity_id
_entity_poly.type
_entity_poly.pdbx_seq_one_letter_code
_entity_poly.pdbx_strand_id
1 'polypeptide(L)'
;MSTLNEKQFRATTIVNFYRENNEDLSRTLKHFKNQNYSESTIRRAVKRYTQTGSSKFKTISGRKADVMTHEKIKRMTKAFEKDPETSMREMAAKLSADLLRYNIGN
;
A
#
# COMPACT_ATOMS: atom_id res chain seq x y z
N MET A 1 19.47 -3.73 -11.71
CA MET A 1 17.99 -3.61 -11.74
C MET A 1 17.44 -3.82 -10.34
N SER A 2 16.42 -3.06 -9.91
CA SER A 2 15.81 -3.27 -8.60
C SER A 2 15.12 -4.64 -8.53
N THR A 3 15.24 -5.34 -7.40
CA THR A 3 14.65 -6.68 -7.17
C THR A 3 13.13 -6.71 -7.35
N LEU A 4 12.47 -5.56 -7.19
CA LEU A 4 11.04 -5.40 -7.39
C LEU A 4 10.65 -5.47 -8.88
N ASN A 5 11.46 -4.88 -9.76
CA ASN A 5 11.20 -4.88 -11.20
C ASN A 5 11.29 -6.29 -11.79
N GLU A 6 12.24 -7.10 -11.32
CA GLU A 6 12.39 -8.49 -11.75
C GLU A 6 11.19 -9.35 -11.33
N LYS A 7 10.74 -9.22 -10.06
CA LYS A 7 9.54 -9.91 -9.58
C LYS A 7 8.29 -9.50 -10.36
N GLN A 8 8.17 -8.21 -10.67
CA GLN A 8 7.06 -7.68 -11.45
C GLN A 8 7.07 -8.23 -12.88
N PHE A 9 8.23 -8.23 -13.53
CA PHE A 9 8.41 -8.78 -14.87
C PHE A 9 7.96 -10.26 -14.91
N ARG A 10 8.48 -11.07 -14.00
CA ARG A 10 8.11 -12.49 -13.85
C ARG A 10 6.61 -12.70 -13.69
N ALA A 11 5.98 -11.95 -12.78
CA ALA A 11 4.54 -12.06 -12.55
C ALA A 11 3.74 -11.68 -13.80
N THR A 12 4.15 -10.65 -14.53
CA THR A 12 3.52 -10.25 -15.80
C THR A 12 3.65 -11.33 -16.86
N THR A 13 4.84 -11.93 -17.04
CA THR A 13 5.06 -13.01 -18.01
C THR A 13 4.17 -14.22 -17.72
N ILE A 14 4.06 -14.63 -16.45
CA ILE A 14 3.20 -15.75 -16.05
C ILE A 14 1.73 -15.46 -16.37
N VAL A 15 1.26 -14.25 -16.04
CA VAL A 15 -0.13 -13.85 -16.26
C VAL A 15 -0.45 -13.72 -17.75
N ASN A 16 0.47 -13.20 -18.57
CA ASN A 16 0.28 -13.11 -20.02
C ASN A 16 0.13 -14.51 -20.62
N PHE A 17 1.03 -15.43 -20.29
CA PHE A 17 0.92 -16.82 -20.74
C PHE A 17 -0.38 -17.48 -20.28
N TYR A 18 -0.78 -17.27 -19.02
CA TYR A 18 -2.04 -17.78 -18.49
C TYR A 18 -3.24 -17.32 -19.31
N ARG A 19 -3.30 -16.03 -19.66
CA ARG A 19 -4.37 -15.44 -20.48
C ARG A 19 -4.36 -15.97 -21.92
N GLU A 20 -3.19 -16.06 -22.53
CA GLU A 20 -3.02 -16.58 -23.90
C GLU A 20 -3.40 -18.06 -24.03
N ASN A 21 -3.37 -18.81 -22.92
CA ASN A 21 -3.66 -20.24 -22.87
C ASN A 21 -5.01 -20.55 -22.20
N ASN A 22 -6.02 -19.72 -22.45
CA ASN A 22 -7.41 -19.91 -21.98
C ASN A 22 -7.53 -20.06 -20.46
N GLU A 23 -6.69 -19.37 -19.70
CA GLU A 23 -6.75 -19.37 -18.24
C GLU A 23 -6.56 -20.77 -17.60
N ASP A 24 -5.82 -21.64 -18.29
CA ASP A 24 -5.46 -22.97 -17.81
C ASP A 24 -4.25 -22.93 -16.85
N LEU A 25 -4.52 -23.13 -15.57
CA LEU A 25 -3.50 -23.18 -14.53
C LEU A 25 -2.59 -24.41 -14.66
N SER A 26 -3.12 -25.57 -15.04
CA SER A 26 -2.32 -26.78 -15.18
C SER A 26 -1.29 -26.64 -16.30
N ARG A 27 -1.70 -26.06 -17.43
CA ARG A 27 -0.81 -25.79 -18.56
C ARG A 27 0.25 -24.75 -18.20
N THR A 28 -0.16 -23.69 -17.50
CA THR A 28 0.74 -22.64 -17.00
C THR A 28 1.80 -23.20 -16.04
N LEU A 29 1.40 -24.07 -15.10
CA LEU A 29 2.33 -24.72 -14.18
C LEU A 29 3.35 -25.59 -14.93
N LYS A 30 2.91 -26.41 -15.88
CA LYS A 30 3.80 -27.26 -16.68
C LYS A 30 4.82 -26.44 -17.48
N HIS A 31 4.40 -25.34 -18.10
CA HIS A 31 5.27 -24.47 -18.89
C HIS A 31 6.38 -23.83 -18.03
N PHE A 32 6.00 -23.21 -16.91
CA PHE A 32 6.96 -22.46 -16.07
C PHE A 32 7.75 -23.34 -15.09
N LYS A 33 7.30 -24.57 -14.81
CA LYS A 33 8.08 -25.55 -14.04
C LYS A 33 9.43 -25.85 -14.71
N ASN A 34 9.45 -25.93 -16.04
CA ASN A 34 10.66 -26.14 -16.82
C ASN A 34 11.60 -24.92 -16.84
N GLN A 35 11.11 -23.75 -16.43
CA GLN A 35 11.86 -22.48 -16.40
C GLN A 35 12.31 -22.10 -14.98
N ASN A 36 12.36 -23.06 -14.04
CA ASN A 36 12.76 -22.87 -12.64
C ASN A 36 11.87 -21.90 -11.83
N TYR A 37 10.61 -21.71 -12.21
CA TYR A 37 9.67 -20.98 -11.36
C TYR A 37 9.10 -21.93 -10.30
N SER A 38 9.06 -21.48 -9.04
CA SER A 38 8.37 -22.24 -8.01
C SER A 38 6.86 -22.23 -8.24
N GLU A 39 6.20 -23.38 -8.03
CA GLU A 39 4.75 -23.50 -8.20
C GLU A 39 3.98 -22.49 -7.33
N SER A 40 4.49 -22.20 -6.13
CA SER A 40 3.88 -21.21 -5.24
C SER A 40 3.93 -19.79 -5.81
N THR A 41 4.96 -19.45 -6.60
CA THR A 41 5.04 -18.15 -7.28
C THR A 41 4.03 -18.06 -8.41
N ILE A 42 3.93 -19.13 -9.22
CA ILE A 42 2.98 -19.22 -10.34
C ILE A 42 1.55 -19.09 -9.82
N ARG A 43 1.18 -19.91 -8.81
CA ARG A 43 -0.15 -19.87 -8.19
C ARG A 43 -0.46 -18.51 -7.59
N ARG A 44 0.50 -17.85 -6.93
CA ARG A 44 0.29 -16.50 -6.35
C ARG A 44 0.10 -15.43 -7.43
N ALA A 45 0.82 -15.51 -8.56
CA ALA A 45 0.66 -14.57 -9.66
C ALA A 45 -0.72 -14.72 -10.31
N VAL A 46 -1.12 -15.95 -10.65
CA VAL A 46 -2.45 -16.25 -11.22
C VAL A 46 -3.56 -15.85 -10.26
N LYS A 47 -3.46 -16.26 -8.98
CA LYS A 47 -4.46 -15.91 -7.95
C LYS A 47 -4.62 -14.39 -7.81
N ARG A 48 -3.53 -13.62 -7.86
CA ARG A 48 -3.61 -12.17 -7.81
C ARG A 48 -4.37 -11.63 -9.02
N TYR A 49 -4.03 -12.09 -10.21
CA TYR A 49 -4.70 -11.68 -11.44
C TYR A 49 -6.19 -11.99 -11.41
N THR A 50 -6.60 -13.20 -11.00
CA THR A 50 -8.02 -13.57 -10.94
C THR A 50 -8.80 -12.79 -9.88
N GLN A 51 -8.14 -12.32 -8.81
CA GLN A 51 -8.78 -11.53 -7.75
C GLN A 51 -8.88 -10.04 -8.05
N THR A 52 -7.88 -9.45 -8.73
CA THR A 52 -7.78 -7.99 -8.90
C THR A 52 -7.80 -7.53 -10.36
N GLY A 53 -7.74 -8.44 -11.31
CA GLY A 53 -7.54 -8.15 -12.74
C GLY A 53 -6.13 -7.68 -13.10
N SER A 54 -5.17 -7.72 -12.16
CA SER A 54 -3.84 -7.14 -12.34
C SER A 54 -2.70 -8.04 -11.85
N SER A 55 -1.61 -8.10 -12.63
CA SER A 55 -0.36 -8.75 -12.23
C SER A 55 0.49 -7.90 -11.28
N LYS A 56 0.14 -6.61 -11.10
CA LYS A 56 0.95 -5.65 -10.33
C LYS A 56 1.00 -6.04 -8.86
N PHE A 57 2.20 -6.01 -8.28
CA PHE A 57 2.34 -6.12 -6.83
C PHE A 57 1.71 -4.89 -6.16
N LYS A 58 1.13 -5.09 -4.96
CA LYS A 58 0.73 -3.96 -4.13
C LYS A 58 1.98 -3.17 -3.75
N THR A 59 1.87 -1.85 -3.77
CA THR A 59 2.89 -0.97 -3.23
C THR A 59 3.12 -1.36 -1.77
N ILE A 60 4.38 -1.59 -1.40
CA ILE A 60 4.74 -1.81 0.00
C ILE A 60 4.46 -0.49 0.71
N SER A 61 3.40 -0.43 1.51
CA SER A 61 3.11 0.74 2.31
C SER A 61 4.19 0.88 3.38
N GLY A 62 4.74 2.07 3.53
CA GLY A 62 5.62 2.40 4.66
C GLY A 62 4.87 2.39 5.99
N ARG A 63 5.56 2.78 7.06
CA ARG A 63 4.94 2.95 8.38
C ARG A 63 3.80 3.96 8.28
N LYS A 64 2.65 3.63 8.89
CA LYS A 64 1.55 4.58 9.03
C LYS A 64 2.02 5.80 9.82
N ALA A 65 1.56 6.99 9.46
CA ALA A 65 1.88 8.20 10.20
C ALA A 65 1.17 8.18 11.57
N ASP A 66 1.93 8.01 12.64
CA ASP A 66 1.38 7.96 14.01
C ASP A 66 1.18 9.38 14.61
N VAL A 67 1.97 10.35 14.15
CA VAL A 67 2.01 11.69 14.77
C VAL A 67 0.84 12.57 14.33
N MET A 68 0.53 12.57 13.03
CA MET A 68 -0.51 13.41 12.43
C MET A 68 -1.62 12.57 11.83
N THR A 69 -2.64 12.29 12.63
CA THR A 69 -3.89 11.71 12.15
C THR A 69 -4.67 12.76 11.35
N HIS A 70 -5.57 12.31 10.47
CA HIS A 70 -6.42 13.20 9.68
C HIS A 70 -7.26 14.15 10.55
N GLU A 71 -7.65 13.72 11.75
CA GLU A 71 -8.35 14.55 12.74
C GLU A 71 -7.48 15.67 13.30
N LYS A 72 -6.21 15.38 13.61
CA LYS A 72 -5.26 16.40 14.07
C LYS A 72 -5.00 17.43 12.98
N ILE A 73 -4.89 16.99 11.72
CA ILE A 73 -4.76 17.90 10.57
C ILE A 73 -5.99 18.81 10.49
N LYS A 74 -7.21 18.25 10.51
CA LYS A 74 -8.45 19.04 10.46
C LYS A 74 -8.56 20.06 11.60
N ARG A 75 -8.20 19.68 12.83
CA ARG A 75 -8.23 20.62 13.98
C ARG A 75 -7.21 21.73 13.81
N MET A 76 -6.01 21.41 13.33
CA MET A 76 -4.97 22.41 13.06
C MET A 76 -5.36 23.38 11.96
N THR A 77 -5.94 22.88 10.85
CA THR A 77 -6.45 23.73 9.76
C THR A 77 -7.54 24.68 10.26
N LYS A 78 -8.52 24.20 11.02
CA LYS A 78 -9.58 25.04 11.59
C LYS A 78 -9.05 26.10 12.57
N ALA A 79 -8.05 25.74 13.37
CA ALA A 79 -7.42 26.69 14.29
C ALA A 79 -6.70 27.81 13.51
N PHE A 80 -6.05 27.46 12.40
CA PHE A 80 -5.36 28.42 11.54
C PHE A 80 -6.31 29.31 10.75
N GLU A 81 -7.41 28.78 10.26
CA GLU A 81 -8.48 29.58 9.63
C GLU A 81 -9.09 30.61 10.58
N LYS A 82 -9.16 30.28 11.89
CA LYS A 82 -9.71 31.17 12.91
C LYS A 82 -8.73 32.27 13.34
N ASP A 83 -7.43 31.98 13.31
CA ASP A 83 -6.37 32.87 13.78
C ASP A 83 -5.12 32.70 12.90
N PRO A 84 -5.09 33.34 11.71
CA PRO A 84 -4.04 33.14 10.72
C PRO A 84 -2.71 33.83 11.06
N GLU A 85 -2.73 34.79 11.99
CA GLU A 85 -1.55 35.53 12.45
C GLU A 85 -0.73 34.73 13.47
N THR A 86 -1.32 33.71 14.09
CA THR A 86 -0.62 32.85 15.05
C THR A 86 0.39 31.93 14.35
N SER A 87 1.60 31.83 14.89
CA SER A 87 2.61 30.95 14.33
C SER A 87 2.23 29.45 14.47
N MET A 88 2.65 28.63 13.49
CA MET A 88 2.40 27.18 13.51
C MET A 88 2.90 26.51 14.80
N ARG A 89 3.99 27.01 15.40
CA ARG A 89 4.55 26.48 16.65
C ARG A 89 3.63 26.75 17.84
N GLU A 90 3.13 27.98 17.96
CA GLU A 90 2.22 28.36 19.05
C GLU A 90 0.87 27.64 18.92
N MET A 91 0.38 27.49 17.70
CA MET A 91 -0.87 26.77 17.43
C MET A 91 -0.75 25.27 17.76
N ALA A 92 0.37 24.64 17.39
CA ALA A 92 0.66 23.26 17.76
C ALA A 92 0.75 23.10 19.28
N ALA A 93 1.36 24.04 19.99
CA ALA A 93 1.42 24.03 21.45
C ALA A 93 0.02 24.14 22.09
N LYS A 94 -0.84 25.06 21.59
CA LYS A 94 -2.24 25.20 22.04
C LYS A 94 -3.03 23.89 21.84
N LEU A 95 -2.96 23.31 20.64
CA LEU A 95 -3.66 22.06 20.30
C LEU A 95 -3.15 20.86 21.11
N SER A 96 -1.85 20.82 21.41
CA SER A 96 -1.23 19.76 22.21
C SER A 96 -1.63 19.87 23.68
N ALA A 97 -1.72 21.09 24.22
CA ALA A 97 -2.17 21.34 25.59
C ALA A 97 -3.66 20.98 25.78
N ASP A 98 -4.51 21.29 24.81
CA ASP A 98 -5.93 20.92 24.82
C ASP A 98 -6.14 19.38 24.75
N LEU A 99 -5.27 18.68 24.00
CA LEU A 99 -5.26 17.21 23.94
C LEU A 99 -4.88 16.55 25.28
N LEU A 100 -3.95 17.15 26.04
CA LEU A 100 -3.56 16.65 27.36
C LEU A 100 -4.65 16.88 28.42
N ARG A 101 -5.37 18.01 28.35
CA ARG A 101 -6.49 18.31 29.27
C ARG A 101 -7.64 17.31 29.14
N TYR A 102 -7.90 16.79 27.95
CA TYR A 102 -8.93 15.78 27.71
C TYR A 102 -8.60 14.38 28.27
N ASN A 103 -7.31 14.06 28.47
CA ASN A 103 -6.87 12.75 28.97
C ASN A 103 -6.76 12.64 30.50
N ILE A 104 -6.96 13.74 31.23
CA ILE A 104 -6.95 13.75 32.71
C ILE A 104 -8.39 13.62 33.27
N GLY A 105 -9.40 13.52 32.38
CA GLY A 105 -10.82 13.43 32.74
C GLY A 105 -11.50 12.09 32.44
N ASN A 106 -10.75 10.99 32.27
CA ASN A 106 -11.29 9.62 32.19
C ASN A 106 -10.65 8.74 33.25
#